data_AF-A0A7J8HAV0-F1
#
_entry.id   AF-A0A7J8HAV0-F1
#
_cell.length_a   1.000
_cell.length_b   1.000
_cell.length_c   1.000
_cell.angle_alpha   90.00
_cell.angle_beta   90.00
_cell.angle_gamma   90.00
#
_symmetry.space_group_name_H-M   'P 1'
#
loop_
_entity.id
_entity.type
_entity.pdbx_description
1 polymer ?
#
loop_
_entity_poly.entity_id
_entity_poly.type
_entity_poly.pdbx_seq_one_letter_code
_entity_poly.pdbx_strand_id
1 'polypeptide(L)'
;MYYLIQKTFSRASYYQLALEQLHSHPKALEALGTPLSIHYLELTDKYNFVDIADAQLKIPVSGSKSAGYLYVSSSRDAPFNRWHLQEVFLELKDGQQIPVFKIRQQNGDKVKME
;
A
#
# COMPACT_ATOMS: atom_id res chain seq x y z
N MET A 1 -24.54 -2.27 -2.28
CA MET A 1 -23.76 -1.05 -2.64
C MET A 1 -22.30 -1.16 -2.19
N TYR A 2 -22.03 -1.51 -0.92
CA TYR A 2 -20.66 -1.59 -0.37
C TYR A 2 -19.68 -2.47 -1.15
N TYR A 3 -20.13 -3.64 -1.63
CA TYR A 3 -19.30 -4.54 -2.45
C TYR A 3 -18.78 -3.88 -3.75
N LEU A 4 -19.60 -3.03 -4.41
CA LEU A 4 -19.19 -2.37 -5.65
C LEU A 4 -18.08 -1.35 -5.38
N ILE A 5 -18.20 -0.59 -4.29
CA ILE A 5 -17.17 0.38 -3.87
C ILE A 5 -15.86 -0.36 -3.53
N GLN A 6 -15.95 -1.45 -2.76
CA GLN A 6 -14.79 -2.29 -2.43
C GLN A 6 -14.12 -2.87 -3.69
N LYS A 7 -14.93 -3.31 -4.66
CA LYS A 7 -14.45 -3.81 -5.96
C LYS A 7 -13.81 -2.71 -6.82
N THR A 8 -14.29 -1.48 -6.72
CA THR A 8 -13.66 -0.32 -7.39
C THR A 8 -12.28 -0.05 -6.81
N PHE A 9 -12.14 -0.02 -5.48
CA PHE A 9 -10.83 0.15 -4.83
C PHE A 9 -9.86 -0.97 -5.17
N SER A 10 -10.32 -2.23 -5.14
CA SER A 10 -9.44 -3.35 -5.47
C SER A 10 -8.94 -3.31 -6.91
N ARG A 11 -9.61 -2.59 -7.82
CA ARG A 11 -9.16 -2.39 -9.21
C ARG A 11 -8.29 -1.16 -9.41
N ALA A 12 -8.16 -0.29 -8.41
CA ALA A 12 -7.36 0.92 -8.52
C ALA A 12 -5.86 0.60 -8.59
N SER A 13 -5.09 1.37 -9.36
CA SER A 13 -3.68 1.07 -9.57
C SER A 13 -2.83 1.23 -8.31
N TYR A 14 -3.10 2.20 -7.43
CA TYR A 14 -2.41 2.30 -6.13
C TYR A 14 -2.60 1.05 -5.26
N TYR A 15 -3.78 0.41 -5.34
CA TYR A 15 -4.09 -0.81 -4.60
C TYR A 15 -3.33 -2.00 -5.19
N GLN A 16 -3.41 -2.17 -6.51
CA GLN A 16 -2.75 -3.27 -7.22
C GLN A 16 -1.23 -3.21 -7.09
N LEU A 17 -0.62 -2.04 -7.29
CA LEU A 17 0.82 -1.85 -7.15
C LEU A 17 1.30 -2.19 -5.73
N ALA A 18 0.55 -1.82 -4.70
CA ALA A 18 0.91 -2.16 -3.33
C ALA A 18 0.89 -3.68 -3.07
N LEU A 19 -0.10 -4.38 -3.62
CA LEU A 19 -0.15 -5.84 -3.54
C LEU A 19 0.99 -6.51 -4.31
N GLU A 20 1.35 -6.00 -5.49
CA GLU A 20 2.52 -6.50 -6.24
C GLU A 20 3.81 -6.37 -5.42
N GLN A 21 4.00 -5.24 -4.72
CA GLN A 21 5.13 -5.06 -3.82
C GLN A 21 5.10 -6.06 -2.65
N LEU A 22 3.93 -6.28 -2.03
CA LEU A 22 3.78 -7.27 -0.96
C LEU A 22 4.09 -8.69 -1.43
N HIS A 23 3.56 -9.09 -2.59
CA HIS A 23 3.79 -10.41 -3.19
C HIS A 23 5.25 -10.64 -3.57
N SER A 24 6.02 -9.57 -3.80
CA SER A 24 7.43 -9.64 -4.19
C SER A 24 8.39 -9.50 -3.01
N HIS A 25 7.89 -9.38 -1.76
CA HIS A 25 8.71 -9.07 -0.60
C HIS A 25 8.90 -10.29 0.34
N PRO A 26 10.05 -10.99 0.29
CA PRO A 26 10.24 -12.28 0.97
C PRO A 26 10.01 -12.22 2.48
N LYS A 27 10.49 -11.16 3.15
CA LYS A 27 10.36 -11.00 4.61
C LYS A 27 8.90 -10.86 5.07
N ALA A 28 8.06 -10.21 4.26
CA ALA A 28 6.65 -10.02 4.56
C ALA A 28 5.87 -11.31 4.31
N LEU A 29 6.21 -12.04 3.24
CA LEU A 29 5.68 -13.38 2.97
C LEU A 29 6.06 -14.38 4.07
N GLU A 30 7.30 -14.31 4.56
CA GLU A 30 7.74 -15.18 5.65
C GLU A 30 7.00 -14.89 6.95
N ALA A 31 6.74 -13.62 7.25
CA ALA A 31 6.03 -13.18 8.45
C ALA A 31 4.52 -13.49 8.41
N LEU A 32 3.85 -13.25 7.29
CA LEU A 32 2.42 -13.55 7.12
C LEU A 32 2.18 -15.05 6.92
N GLY A 33 3.08 -15.74 6.25
CA GLY A 33 2.89 -17.09 5.73
C GLY A 33 2.12 -17.09 4.41
N THR A 34 2.23 -18.21 3.67
CA THR A 34 1.49 -18.43 2.41
C THR A 34 0.44 -19.54 2.60
N PRO A 35 -0.68 -19.51 1.85
CA PRO A 35 -1.08 -18.49 0.88
C PRO A 35 -1.52 -17.18 1.54
N LEU A 36 -1.36 -16.07 0.82
CA LEU A 36 -1.88 -14.76 1.24
C LEU A 36 -3.37 -14.66 0.93
N SER A 37 -4.11 -14.05 1.86
CA SER A 37 -5.51 -13.65 1.71
C SER A 37 -5.60 -12.14 1.85
N ILE A 38 -6.25 -11.51 0.87
CA ILE A 38 -6.52 -10.06 0.86
C ILE A 38 -8.00 -9.87 1.18
N HIS A 39 -8.30 -9.11 2.21
CA HIS A 39 -9.67 -8.89 2.68
C HIS A 39 -10.25 -7.58 2.15
N TYR A 40 -11.56 -7.43 2.28
CA TYR A 40 -12.22 -6.20 1.89
C TYR A 40 -11.78 -5.02 2.76
N LEU A 41 -11.62 -3.86 2.12
CA LEU A 41 -11.37 -2.60 2.84
C LEU A 41 -12.51 -2.27 3.79
N GLU A 42 -12.14 -1.84 4.99
CA GLU A 42 -13.02 -1.19 5.94
C GLU A 42 -13.29 0.23 5.46
N LEU A 43 -14.39 0.40 4.70
CA LEU A 43 -14.70 1.67 4.01
C LEU A 43 -14.87 2.88 4.96
N THR A 44 -15.13 2.62 6.25
CA THR A 44 -15.30 3.66 7.28
C THR A 44 -14.05 3.89 8.12
N ASP A 45 -12.95 3.17 7.86
CA ASP A 45 -11.68 3.41 8.56
C ASP A 45 -11.14 4.80 8.16
N LYS A 46 -10.88 5.64 9.16
CA LYS A 46 -10.39 7.01 9.00
C LYS A 46 -9.05 7.13 8.27
N TYR A 47 -8.27 6.06 8.22
CA TYR A 47 -7.02 6.02 7.47
C TYR A 47 -7.27 5.92 5.96
N ASN A 48 -8.38 5.29 5.55
CA ASN A 48 -8.73 5.16 4.15
C ASN A 48 -9.17 6.51 3.60
N PHE A 49 -8.32 7.11 2.78
CA PHE A 49 -8.53 8.42 2.18
C PHE A 49 -8.04 8.39 0.75
N VAL A 50 -8.88 8.82 -0.20
CA VAL A 50 -8.46 8.99 -1.59
C VAL A 50 -9.09 10.27 -2.12
N ASP A 51 -8.26 11.17 -2.63
CA ASP A 51 -8.70 12.38 -3.31
C ASP A 51 -8.15 12.45 -4.75
N ILE A 52 -8.08 13.67 -5.28
CA ILE A 52 -7.63 13.91 -6.64
C ILE A 52 -6.13 13.65 -6.85
N ALA A 53 -5.29 13.77 -5.82
CA ALA A 53 -3.83 13.71 -5.92
C ALA A 53 -3.21 12.65 -5.01
N ASP A 54 -3.86 12.29 -3.90
CA ASP A 54 -3.33 11.42 -2.86
C ASP A 54 -4.25 10.23 -2.59
N ALA A 55 -3.63 9.10 -2.27
CA ALA A 55 -4.30 7.87 -1.87
C ALA A 55 -3.59 7.23 -0.67
N GLN A 56 -4.34 7.06 0.41
CA GLN A 56 -3.94 6.37 1.62
C GLN A 56 -4.90 5.21 1.88
N LEU A 57 -4.37 4.01 2.02
CA LEU A 57 -5.17 2.82 2.28
C LEU A 57 -4.58 1.97 3.40
N LYS A 58 -5.48 1.33 4.13
CA LYS A 58 -5.19 0.30 5.11
C LYS A 58 -5.90 -0.99 4.66
N ILE A 59 -5.16 -1.83 3.95
CA ILE A 59 -5.67 -3.06 3.34
C ILE A 59 -5.50 -4.21 4.34
N PRO A 60 -6.57 -4.87 4.82
CA PRO A 60 -6.40 -5.99 5.72
C PRO A 60 -5.88 -7.21 4.95
N VAL A 61 -4.82 -7.85 5.49
CA VAL A 61 -4.15 -8.99 4.87
C VAL A 61 -3.89 -10.08 5.91
N SER A 62 -3.87 -11.34 5.47
CA SER A 62 -3.50 -12.46 6.32
C SER A 62 -2.79 -13.56 5.55
N GLY A 63 -2.03 -14.39 6.26
CA GLY A 63 -1.51 -15.64 5.77
C GLY A 63 -1.66 -16.75 6.81
N SER A 64 -0.96 -17.86 6.61
CA SER A 64 -1.02 -19.04 7.48
C SER A 64 -0.37 -18.85 8.85
N LYS A 65 0.54 -17.88 9.01
CA LYS A 65 1.28 -17.61 10.25
C LYS A 65 0.74 -16.42 11.03
N SER A 66 0.39 -15.34 10.32
CA SER A 66 -0.03 -14.10 10.95
C SER A 66 -1.02 -13.32 10.08
N ALA A 67 -1.56 -12.24 10.64
CA ALA A 67 -2.43 -11.30 9.97
C ALA A 67 -2.05 -9.87 10.36
N GLY A 68 -2.52 -8.91 9.58
CA GLY A 68 -2.17 -7.52 9.76
C GLY A 68 -2.82 -6.60 8.74
N TYR A 69 -2.23 -5.43 8.58
CA TYR A 69 -2.68 -4.41 7.63
C TYR A 69 -1.50 -3.96 6.78
N LEU A 70 -1.74 -3.90 5.47
CA LEU A 70 -0.84 -3.24 4.53
C LEU A 70 -1.24 -1.77 4.43
N TYR A 71 -0.38 -0.90 4.93
CA TYR A 71 -0.52 0.53 4.81
C TYR A 71 0.12 1.00 3.50
N VAL A 72 -0.62 1.78 2.74
CA VAL A 72 -0.25 2.25 1.40
C VAL A 72 -0.36 3.76 1.37
N SER A 73 0.66 4.41 0.85
CA SER A 73 0.64 5.82 0.46
C SER A 73 1.03 5.93 -1.00
N SER A 74 0.23 6.66 -1.78
CA SER A 74 0.47 6.93 -3.20
C SER A 74 0.05 8.34 -3.55
N SER A 75 0.71 8.90 -4.55
CA SER A 75 0.34 10.22 -5.08
C SER A 75 0.44 10.26 -6.60
N ARG A 76 -0.11 11.32 -7.20
CA ARG A 76 0.03 11.65 -8.62
C ARG A 76 0.01 13.15 -8.82
N ASP A 77 0.72 13.63 -9.83
CA ASP A 77 0.91 15.07 -10.03
C ASP A 77 -0.32 15.81 -10.56
N ALA A 78 -1.22 15.10 -11.23
CA ALA A 78 -2.41 15.69 -11.83
C ALA A 78 -3.58 14.69 -11.88
N PRO A 79 -4.83 15.17 -12.00
CA PRO A 79 -5.98 14.31 -12.26
C PRO A 79 -5.70 13.48 -13.52
N PHE A 80 -6.02 12.19 -13.48
CA PHE A 80 -5.81 11.21 -14.57
C PHE A 80 -4.35 10.80 -14.85
N ASN A 81 -3.35 11.41 -14.19
CA ASN A 81 -1.99 10.87 -14.23
C ASN A 81 -1.93 9.50 -13.53
N ARG A 82 -0.87 8.75 -13.85
CA ARG A 82 -0.58 7.47 -13.19
C ARG A 82 -0.31 7.72 -11.70
N TRP A 83 -0.78 6.79 -10.87
CA TRP A 83 -0.44 6.74 -9.45
C TRP A 83 0.99 6.22 -9.25
N HIS A 84 1.69 6.85 -8.32
CA HIS A 84 3.03 6.48 -7.90
C HIS A 84 3.00 6.06 -6.42
N LEU A 85 3.47 4.85 -6.12
CA LEU A 85 3.68 4.43 -4.74
C LEU A 85 4.72 5.34 -4.09
N GLN A 86 4.40 5.86 -2.92
CA GLN A 86 5.33 6.63 -2.09
C GLN A 86 5.91 5.73 -0.99
N GLU A 87 5.04 4.99 -0.31
CA GLU A 87 5.41 4.08 0.76
C GLU A 87 4.41 2.94 0.87
N VAL A 88 4.92 1.74 1.18
CA VAL A 88 4.13 0.57 1.56
C VAL A 88 4.82 -0.10 2.74
N PHE A 89 4.09 -0.32 3.82
CA PHE A 89 4.59 -1.12 4.95
C PHE A 89 3.50 -2.03 5.48
N LEU A 90 3.91 -3.20 5.94
CA LEU A 90 3.06 -4.17 6.59
C LEU A 90 3.16 -3.98 8.09
N GLU A 91 2.03 -3.85 8.77
CA GLU A 91 1.92 -3.91 10.22
C GLU A 91 1.23 -5.21 10.61
N LEU A 92 1.93 -6.05 11.38
CA LEU A 92 1.37 -7.28 11.93
C LEU A 92 0.55 -6.99 13.19
N LYS A 93 -0.31 -7.93 13.58
CA LYS A 93 -1.14 -7.82 14.79
C LYS A 93 -0.37 -7.62 16.10
N ASP A 94 0.90 -8.05 16.15
CA ASP A 94 1.79 -7.86 17.29
C ASP A 94 2.45 -6.47 17.31
N GLY A 95 2.15 -5.60 16.34
CA GLY A 95 2.70 -4.27 16.17
C GLY A 95 4.02 -4.22 15.40
N GLN A 96 4.56 -5.37 14.97
CA GLN A 96 5.77 -5.37 14.15
C GLN A 96 5.49 -4.73 12.78
N GLN A 97 6.33 -3.76 12.40
CA GLN A 97 6.27 -3.13 11.09
C GLN A 97 7.39 -3.63 10.17
N ILE A 98 7.03 -3.97 8.94
CA ILE A 98 7.94 -4.43 7.88
C ILE A 98 7.79 -3.47 6.69
N PRO A 99 8.82 -2.64 6.40
CA PRO A 99 8.80 -1.80 5.21
C PRO A 99 8.88 -2.67 3.95
N VAL A 100 7.86 -2.57 3.10
CA VAL A 100 7.74 -3.36 1.86
C VAL A 100 8.30 -2.58 0.68
N PHE A 101 7.96 -1.29 0.60
CA PHE A 101 8.42 -0.37 -0.43
C PHE A 101 8.55 1.04 0.16
N LYS A 102 9.57 1.78 -0.25
CA LYS A 102 9.71 3.20 0.05
C LYS A 102 10.41 3.88 -1.11
N ILE A 103 9.82 4.96 -1.63
CA ILE A 103 10.49 5.77 -2.63
C ILE A 103 11.74 6.39 -1.99
N ARG A 104 12.89 6.23 -2.65
CA ARG A 104 14.08 6.98 -2.24
C ARG A 104 13.84 8.42 -2.61
N GLN A 105 13.65 9.30 -1.62
CA GLN A 105 13.75 10.73 -1.88
C GLN A 105 15.19 10.99 -2.37
N GLN A 106 15.36 11.27 -3.65
CA GLN A 106 16.57 11.95 -4.11
C GLN A 106 16.53 13.34 -3.46
N ASN A 107 17.24 13.48 -2.35
CA ASN A 107 17.67 14.80 -1.90
C ASN A 107 18.39 15.45 -3.07
N GLY A 108 17.94 16.65 -3.46
CA GLY A 108 18.55 17.42 -4.53
C GLY A 108 19.99 17.77 -4.22
N ASP A 109 20.93 16.97 -4.73
CA ASP A 109 22.30 17.42 -4.91
C ASP A 109 22.29 18.47 -6.02
N LYS A 110 22.21 19.73 -5.62
CA LYS A 110 22.63 20.87 -6.44
C LYS A 110 24.11 20.68 -6.74
N VAL A 111 24.42 20.01 -7.85
CA VAL A 111 25.74 20.14 -8.47
C VAL A 111 25.77 21.53 -9.10
N LYS A 112 26.35 22.49 -8.38
CA LYS A 112 26.91 23.69 -9.02
C LYS A 112 27.99 23.19 -9.97
N MET A 113 27.79 23.38 -11.27
CA MET A 113 28.89 23.42 -12.21
C MET A 113 29.16 24.89 -12.50
N GLU A 114 30.43 25.24 -12.28
CA GLU A 114 31.05 26.55 -12.49
C GLU A 114 30.98 27.01 -13.95
#